data_AF-A0A7S3X9T8-F1
#
_entry.id   AF-A0A7S3X9T8-F1
#
_cell.length_a   1.000
_cell.length_b   1.000
_cell.length_c   1.000
_cell.angle_alpha   90.00
_cell.angle_beta   90.00
_cell.angle_gamma   90.00
#
_symmetry.space_group_name_H-M   'P 1'
#
loop_
_entity.id
_entity.type
_entity.pdbx_description
1 polymer ?
#
loop_
_entity_poly.entity_id
_entity_poly.type
_entity_poly.pdbx_seq_one_letter_code
_entity_poly.pdbx_strand_id
1 'polypeptide(L)'
;SRLVQMVQPTAQSENVRVALLALRVLYNFSFDEALRGQLVESGMVQLLVAHLRSPPFRHIVLRLLYHFSMDDRCRSLMAYQRDGMVMLLQLVVHFPEARVGKDLVALVVNLATHQRAAEVMVGS
;
A
#
# COMPACT_ATOMS: atom_id res chain seq x y z
N SER A 1 18.03 -3.85 6.29
CA SER A 1 18.83 -4.94 5.69
C SER A 1 19.36 -4.48 4.34
N ARG A 2 20.50 -5.00 3.86
CA ARG A 2 21.05 -4.63 2.55
C ARG A 2 20.05 -4.87 1.40
N LEU A 3 19.21 -5.90 1.54
CA LEU A 3 18.16 -6.24 0.57
C LEU A 3 17.07 -5.16 0.48
N VAL A 4 16.60 -4.62 1.60
CA VAL A 4 15.61 -3.52 1.60
C VAL A 4 16.14 -2.29 0.86
N GLN A 5 17.41 -1.94 1.09
CA GLN A 5 18.06 -0.81 0.43
C GLN A 5 18.22 -0.99 -1.08
N MET A 6 18.38 -2.23 -1.55
CA MET A 6 18.51 -2.51 -2.99
C MET A 6 17.17 -2.54 -3.71
N VAL A 7 16.11 -3.05 -3.06
CA VAL A 7 14.82 -3.28 -3.74
C VAL A 7 14.01 -1.99 -3.90
N GLN A 8 14.12 -1.03 -2.98
CA GLN A 8 13.36 0.21 -3.06
C GLN A 8 13.68 1.05 -4.32
N PRO A 9 14.95 1.32 -4.69
CA PRO A 9 15.25 2.00 -5.94
C PRO A 9 14.78 1.23 -7.17
N THR A 10 14.84 -0.11 -7.14
CA THR A 10 14.35 -0.94 -8.25
C THR A 10 12.83 -0.86 -8.42
N ALA A 11 12.09 -0.72 -7.32
CA ALA A 11 10.63 -0.49 -7.35
C ALA A 11 10.24 0.89 -7.92
N GLN A 12 11.20 1.81 -8.08
CA GLN A 12 11.03 3.10 -8.75
C GLN A 12 11.47 3.10 -10.22
N SER A 13 11.91 1.95 -10.75
CA SER A 13 12.38 1.88 -12.13
C SER A 13 11.31 2.34 -13.13
N GLU A 14 11.72 3.15 -14.11
CA GLU A 14 10.87 3.55 -15.25
C GLU A 14 10.42 2.33 -16.08
N ASN A 15 11.20 1.25 -16.04
CA ASN A 15 10.82 0.00 -16.68
C ASN A 15 9.77 -0.72 -15.81
N VAL A 16 8.51 -0.67 -16.26
CA VAL A 16 7.36 -1.29 -15.60
C VAL A 16 7.60 -2.76 -15.23
N ARG A 17 8.28 -3.54 -16.07
CA ARG A 17 8.57 -4.96 -15.78
C ARG A 17 9.55 -5.10 -14.61
N VAL A 18 10.59 -4.28 -14.59
CA VAL A 18 11.59 -4.25 -13.51
C VAL A 18 10.95 -3.82 -12.19
N ALA A 19 10.14 -2.75 -12.22
CA ALA A 19 9.40 -2.30 -11.04
C ALA A 19 8.44 -3.39 -10.52
N LEU A 20 7.71 -4.08 -11.40
CA LEU A 20 6.83 -5.18 -11.01
C LEU A 20 7.58 -6.36 -10.37
N LEU A 21 8.75 -6.73 -10.90
CA LEU A 21 9.59 -7.77 -10.31
C LEU A 21 10.07 -7.36 -8.91
N ALA A 22 10.49 -6.11 -8.74
CA ALA A 22 10.87 -5.59 -7.42
C ALA A 22 9.68 -5.62 -6.44
N LEU A 23 8.49 -5.19 -6.85
CA LEU A 23 7.28 -5.26 -6.02
C LEU A 23 6.89 -6.70 -5.64
N ARG A 24 7.15 -7.69 -6.50
CA ARG A 24 6.95 -9.12 -6.19
C ARG A 24 7.92 -9.64 -5.13
N VAL A 25 9.18 -9.20 -5.19
CA VAL A 25 10.16 -9.50 -4.13
C VAL A 25 9.73 -8.85 -2.81
N LEU A 26 9.28 -7.60 -2.84
CA LEU A 26 8.74 -6.91 -1.67
C LEU A 26 7.52 -7.63 -1.09
N TYR A 27 6.65 -8.16 -1.95
CA TYR A 27 5.48 -8.91 -1.50
C TYR A 27 5.90 -10.13 -0.67
N ASN A 28 6.94 -10.85 -1.08
CA ASN A 28 7.48 -11.95 -0.28
C ASN A 28 8.07 -11.47 1.06
N PHE A 29 8.72 -10.32 1.08
CA PHE A 29 9.28 -9.75 2.33
C PHE A 29 8.20 -9.23 3.27
N SER A 30 7.07 -8.78 2.75
CA SER A 30 5.99 -8.19 3.55
C SER A 30 5.30 -9.18 4.49
N PHE A 31 5.55 -10.48 4.37
CA PHE A 31 5.08 -11.48 5.34
C PHE A 31 5.85 -11.43 6.67
N ASP A 32 7.10 -10.94 6.66
CA ASP A 32 7.94 -10.83 7.84
C ASP A 32 7.79 -9.43 8.48
N GLU A 33 7.41 -9.40 9.76
CA GLU A 33 7.16 -8.15 10.49
C GLU A 33 8.42 -7.28 10.63
N ALA A 34 9.58 -7.88 10.88
CA ALA A 34 10.83 -7.14 11.02
C ALA A 34 11.26 -6.51 9.69
N LEU A 35 11.04 -7.20 8.56
CA LEU A 35 11.27 -6.64 7.23
C LEU A 35 10.26 -5.56 6.87
N ARG A 36 8.97 -5.71 7.24
CA ARG A 36 7.97 -4.64 7.08
C ARG A 36 8.41 -3.39 7.83
N GLY A 37 8.82 -3.50 9.10
CA GLY A 37 9.33 -2.38 9.89
C GLY A 37 10.47 -1.63 9.20
N GLN A 38 11.44 -2.36 8.65
CA GLN A 38 12.56 -1.76 7.90
C GLN A 38 12.11 -1.08 6.59
N LEU A 39 11.13 -1.63 5.90
CA LEU A 39 10.56 -1.03 4.68
C LEU A 39 9.78 0.25 4.99
N VAL A 40 9.07 0.28 6.11
CA VAL A 40 8.35 1.48 6.58
C VAL A 40 9.35 2.62 6.83
N GLU A 41 10.46 2.32 7.50
CA GLU A 41 11.52 3.29 7.78
C GLU A 41 12.21 3.82 6.53
N SER A 42 12.23 3.03 5.45
CA SER A 42 12.83 3.44 4.19
C SER A 42 11.93 4.34 3.34
N GLY A 43 10.68 4.59 3.76
CA GLY A 43 9.70 5.36 2.99
C GLY A 43 8.93 4.54 1.95
N MET A 44 8.91 3.21 2.09
CA MET A 44 8.22 2.31 1.15
C MET A 44 6.71 2.58 1.09
N VAL A 45 6.08 2.95 2.21
CA VAL A 45 4.62 3.18 2.25
C VAL A 45 4.24 4.34 1.31
N GLN A 46 4.99 5.43 1.32
CA GLN A 46 4.75 6.60 0.45
C GLN A 46 4.94 6.23 -1.02
N LEU A 47 5.95 5.43 -1.33
CA LEU A 47 6.17 4.90 -2.68
C LEU A 47 4.97 4.07 -3.16
N LEU A 48 4.50 3.15 -2.33
CA LEU A 48 3.38 2.27 -2.66
C LEU A 48 2.09 3.08 -2.88
N VAL A 49 1.80 4.05 -2.02
CA VAL A 49 0.62 4.92 -2.21
C VAL A 49 0.73 5.72 -3.51
N ALA A 50 1.92 6.19 -3.90
CA ALA A 50 2.12 6.84 -5.19
C ALA A 50 1.83 5.89 -6.36
N HIS A 51 2.27 4.64 -6.27
CA HIS A 51 2.07 3.61 -7.30
C HIS A 51 0.61 3.15 -7.46
N LEU A 52 -0.27 3.37 -6.48
CA LEU A 52 -1.72 3.11 -6.63
C LEU A 52 -2.33 3.88 -7.82
N ARG A 53 -1.79 5.04 -8.17
CA ARG A 53 -2.26 5.83 -9.32
C ARG A 53 -2.05 5.12 -10.65
N SER A 54 -1.05 4.24 -10.73
CA SER A 54 -0.64 3.53 -11.95
C SER A 54 -1.35 2.17 -12.09
N PRO A 55 -2.25 1.99 -13.08
CA PRO A 55 -3.01 0.74 -13.24
C PRO A 55 -2.16 -0.54 -13.27
N PRO A 56 -0.98 -0.59 -13.93
CA PRO A 56 -0.13 -1.78 -13.94
C PRO A 56 0.31 -2.26 -12.54
N PHE A 57 0.42 -1.37 -11.55
CA PHE A 57 0.93 -1.70 -10.22
C PHE A 57 -0.19 -1.94 -9.20
N ARG A 58 -1.42 -1.48 -9.44
CA ARG A 58 -2.51 -1.46 -8.45
C ARG A 58 -2.72 -2.77 -7.72
N HIS A 59 -2.80 -3.88 -8.45
CA HIS A 59 -3.09 -5.19 -7.85
C HIS A 59 -2.04 -5.61 -6.81
N ILE A 60 -0.74 -5.49 -7.15
CA ILE A 60 0.33 -5.87 -6.22
C ILE A 60 0.50 -4.86 -5.09
N VAL A 61 0.28 -3.58 -5.38
CA VAL A 61 0.37 -2.51 -4.39
C VAL A 61 -0.73 -2.62 -3.34
N LEU A 62 -1.97 -2.94 -3.72
CA LEU A 62 -3.07 -3.16 -2.77
C LEU A 62 -2.77 -4.29 -1.79
N ARG A 63 -2.22 -5.39 -2.30
CA ARG A 63 -1.75 -6.52 -1.48
C ARG A 63 -0.66 -6.14 -0.49
N LEU A 64 0.33 -5.37 -0.97
CA LEU A 64 1.41 -4.86 -0.12
C LEU A 64 0.85 -3.93 0.95
N LEU A 65 0.04 -2.93 0.57
CA LEU A 65 -0.55 -1.99 1.52
C LEU A 65 -1.43 -2.71 2.54
N TYR A 66 -2.15 -3.76 2.16
CA TYR A 66 -2.87 -4.62 3.09
C TYR A 66 -1.92 -5.26 4.13
N HIS A 67 -0.81 -5.88 3.73
CA HIS A 67 0.16 -6.44 4.69
C HIS A 67 0.74 -5.37 5.61
N PHE A 68 1.09 -4.21 5.07
CA PHE A 68 1.62 -3.09 5.88
C PHE A 68 0.55 -2.55 6.83
N SER A 69 -0.73 -2.53 6.46
CA SER A 69 -1.82 -2.04 7.31
C SER A 69 -2.01 -2.85 8.60
N MET A 70 -1.39 -4.04 8.72
CA MET A 70 -1.37 -4.80 9.97
C MET A 70 -0.60 -4.07 11.07
N ASP A 71 0.39 -3.24 10.71
CA ASP A 71 1.22 -2.53 11.66
C ASP A 71 0.65 -1.11 11.92
N ASP A 72 0.51 -0.72 13.19
CA ASP A 72 -0.10 0.56 13.61
C ASP A 72 0.59 1.78 12.98
N ARG A 73 1.93 1.74 12.93
CA ARG A 73 2.76 2.79 12.33
C ARG A 73 2.44 3.00 10.85
N CYS A 74 2.18 1.93 10.12
CA CYS A 74 1.82 2.01 8.70
C CYS A 74 0.43 2.63 8.51
N ARG A 75 -0.55 2.23 9.35
CA ARG A 75 -1.90 2.82 9.30
C ARG A 75 -1.85 4.32 9.55
N SER A 76 -1.06 4.75 10.53
CA SER A 76 -0.81 6.17 10.80
C SER A 76 -0.23 6.88 9.57
N LEU A 77 0.85 6.36 8.98
CA LEU A 77 1.45 6.96 7.77
C LEU A 77 0.46 7.06 6.59
N MET A 78 -0.35 6.03 6.37
CA MET A 78 -1.37 6.04 5.31
C MET A 78 -2.49 7.06 5.59
N ALA A 79 -2.90 7.22 6.86
CA ALA A 79 -3.94 8.17 7.25
C ALA A 79 -3.54 9.64 7.04
N TYR A 80 -2.24 9.95 7.12
CA TYR A 80 -1.72 11.30 6.84
C TYR A 80 -1.26 11.50 5.40
N GLN A 81 -1.26 10.47 4.57
CA GLN A 81 -0.81 10.58 3.20
C GLN A 81 -1.87 11.30 2.35
N ARG A 82 -1.44 12.36 1.67
CA ARG A 82 -2.31 13.21 0.86
C ARG A 82 -3.04 12.39 -0.20
N ASP A 83 -4.36 12.52 -0.22
CA ASP A 83 -5.30 11.87 -1.16
C ASP A 83 -5.29 10.32 -1.15
N GLY A 84 -4.47 9.67 -0.32
CA GLY A 84 -4.34 8.21 -0.31
C GLY A 84 -5.64 7.51 0.10
N MET A 85 -6.28 8.01 1.16
CA MET A 85 -7.55 7.48 1.63
C MET A 85 -8.67 7.67 0.62
N VAL A 86 -8.81 8.88 0.08
CA VAL A 86 -9.84 9.22 -0.92
C VAL A 86 -9.69 8.33 -2.15
N MET A 87 -8.45 8.09 -2.61
CA MET A 87 -8.20 7.18 -3.73
C MET A 87 -8.62 5.75 -3.44
N LEU A 88 -8.33 5.21 -2.24
CA LEU A 88 -8.77 3.87 -1.85
C LEU A 88 -10.30 3.77 -1.83
N LEU A 89 -10.99 4.77 -1.29
CA LEU A 89 -12.46 4.82 -1.31
C LEU A 89 -13.01 4.93 -2.72
N GLN A 90 -12.39 5.73 -3.59
CA GLN A 90 -12.76 5.80 -5.01
C GLN A 90 -12.59 4.44 -5.71
N LEU A 91 -11.55 3.67 -5.40
CA LEU A 91 -11.37 2.32 -5.93
C LEU A 91 -12.46 1.35 -5.44
N VAL A 92 -12.96 1.53 -4.22
CA VAL A 92 -14.10 0.74 -3.68
C VAL A 92 -15.40 1.11 -4.40
N VAL A 93 -15.71 2.41 -4.51
CA VAL A 93 -16.97 2.90 -5.08
C VAL A 93 -17.08 2.61 -6.58
N HIS A 94 -15.98 2.78 -7.32
CA HIS A 94 -15.94 2.59 -8.76
C HIS A 94 -15.42 1.21 -9.17
N PHE A 95 -15.46 0.22 -8.25
CA PHE A 95 -15.00 -1.12 -8.58
C PHE A 95 -15.88 -1.71 -9.69
N PRO A 96 -15.30 -2.24 -10.79
CA PRO A 96 -16.06 -2.61 -11.98
C PRO A 96 -16.92 -3.87 -11.78
N GLU A 97 -16.58 -4.70 -10.79
CA GLU A 97 -17.28 -5.95 -10.50
C GLU A 97 -18.29 -5.76 -9.36
N ALA A 98 -19.30 -6.63 -9.30
CA ALA A 98 -20.32 -6.63 -8.25
C ALA A 98 -19.75 -6.84 -6.84
N ARG A 99 -18.51 -7.36 -6.73
CA ARG A 99 -17.83 -7.58 -5.45
C ARG A 99 -16.46 -6.95 -5.50
N VAL A 100 -16.17 -6.10 -4.51
CA VAL A 100 -14.86 -5.49 -4.34
C VAL A 100 -13.84 -6.58 -3.97
N GLY A 101 -12.64 -6.49 -4.56
CA GLY A 101 -11.56 -7.44 -4.29
C GLY A 101 -11.19 -7.50 -2.80
N LYS A 102 -10.95 -8.72 -2.30
CA LYS A 102 -10.71 -8.99 -0.87
C LYS A 102 -9.55 -8.18 -0.30
N ASP A 103 -8.47 -8.01 -1.05
CA ASP A 103 -7.28 -7.26 -0.63
C ASP A 103 -7.61 -5.77 -0.38
N LEU A 104 -8.44 -5.17 -1.25
CA LEU A 104 -8.88 -3.77 -1.11
C LEU A 104 -9.85 -3.61 0.07
N VAL A 105 -10.82 -4.51 0.21
CA VAL A 105 -11.76 -4.49 1.34
C VAL A 105 -11.01 -4.64 2.66
N ALA A 106 -10.11 -5.61 2.76
CA ALA A 106 -9.35 -5.87 3.98
C ALA A 106 -8.42 -4.70 4.34
N LEU A 107 -7.78 -4.07 3.34
CA LEU A 107 -7.00 -2.85 3.54
C LEU A 107 -7.87 -1.71 4.11
N VAL A 108 -9.01 -1.43 3.50
CA VAL A 108 -9.90 -0.34 3.94
C VAL A 108 -10.46 -0.62 5.34
N VAL A 109 -10.84 -1.85 5.64
CA VAL A 109 -11.29 -2.26 6.98
C VAL A 109 -10.18 -2.05 8.01
N ASN A 110 -8.95 -2.49 7.72
CA ASN A 110 -7.82 -2.27 8.62
C ASN A 110 -7.57 -0.79 8.87
N LEU A 111 -7.60 0.03 7.83
CA LEU A 111 -7.41 1.48 7.94
C LEU A 111 -8.52 2.15 8.75
N ALA A 112 -9.78 1.70 8.63
CA ALA A 112 -10.90 2.24 9.39
C ALA A 112 -10.75 2.07 10.92
N THR A 113 -9.85 1.18 11.38
CA THR A 113 -9.54 1.04 12.81
C THR A 113 -8.64 2.14 13.35
N HIS A 114 -8.00 2.93 12.47
CA HIS A 114 -7.18 4.08 12.86
C HIS A 114 -8.04 5.35 12.88
N GLN A 115 -8.08 6.05 14.03
CA GLN A 115 -8.96 7.22 14.24
C GLN A 115 -8.91 8.24 13.10
N ARG A 116 -7.71 8.69 12.71
CA ARG A 116 -7.57 9.68 11.63
C ARG A 116 -8.05 9.18 10.27
N ALA A 117 -7.87 7.89 9.98
CA ALA A 117 -8.32 7.33 8.72
C ALA A 117 -9.85 7.26 8.69
N ALA A 118 -10.48 6.83 9.80
CA ALA A 118 -11.93 6.84 9.94
C ALA A 118 -12.53 8.24 9.77
N GLU A 119 -11.93 9.27 10.39
CA GLU A 119 -12.34 10.67 10.22
C GLU A 119 -12.33 11.10 8.75
N VAL A 120 -11.25 10.77 8.03
CA VAL A 120 -11.14 11.10 6.59
C VAL A 120 -12.17 10.33 5.77
N MET A 121 -12.46 9.07 6.12
CA MET A 121 -13.44 8.24 5.40
C MET A 121 -14.88 8.75 5.53
N VAL A 122 -15.26 9.31 6.69
CA VAL A 122 -16.63 9.83 6.91
C VAL A 122 -16.77 11.31 6.55
N GLY A 123 -15.66 12.05 6.52
CA GLY A 123 -15.62 13.47 6.16
C GLY A 123 -15.44 13.75 4.66
N SER A 124 -15.26 12.71 3.84
CA SER A 124 -15.22 12.78 2.38
C SER A 124 -16.58 12.48 1.78
#